data_AF-A0A0H5CBS6-F1
#
_entry.id   AF-A0A0H5CBS6-F1
#
_cell.length_a   1.000
_cell.length_b   1.000
_cell.length_c   1.000
_cell.angle_alpha   90.00
_cell.angle_beta   90.00
_cell.angle_gamma   90.00
#
_symmetry.space_group_name_H-M   'P 1'
#
loop_
_entity.id
_entity.type
_entity.pdbx_description
1 polymer ?
#
loop_
_entity_poly.entity_id
_entity_poly.type
_entity_poly.pdbx_seq_one_letter_code
_entity_poly.pdbx_strand_id
1 'polypeptide(L)'
;MRDDRGETLIELLIAVVILGIGAVAIGAGLTTAVLASDIHRKQATAGATVRDYGEAIQHAVATGGYVACAGPGAYTAPSGFTAPSGFTASVTATKYWSGSAWVGSCPAPDKGLQQLSLQVAGSDGRATERVVIVIRKPCGLGDPICA
;
A
#
# COMPACT_ATOMS: atom_id res chain seq x y z
N MET A 1 7.54 -12.02 -71.35
CA MET A 1 8.21 -12.50 -70.12
C MET A 1 9.20 -11.43 -69.64
N ARG A 2 8.63 -10.36 -69.09
CA ARG A 2 9.18 -9.17 -68.41
C ARG A 2 7.95 -8.77 -67.58
N ASP A 3 7.88 -9.00 -66.27
CA ASP A 3 8.27 -8.01 -65.25
C ASP A 3 8.30 -8.53 -63.79
N ASP A 4 8.30 -9.84 -63.52
CA ASP A 4 8.15 -10.36 -62.13
C ASP A 4 9.37 -10.12 -61.21
N ARG A 5 10.51 -9.65 -61.74
CA ARG A 5 11.71 -9.41 -60.92
C ARG A 5 11.62 -8.15 -60.05
N GLY A 6 10.75 -7.21 -60.40
CA GLY A 6 10.52 -5.99 -59.61
C GLY A 6 9.58 -6.21 -58.42
N GLU A 7 8.60 -7.11 -58.55
CA GLU A 7 7.63 -7.41 -57.49
C GLU A 7 8.26 -8.17 -56.32
N THR A 8 9.19 -9.10 -56.57
CA THR A 8 9.80 -9.93 -55.51
C THR A 8 10.74 -9.16 -54.56
N LEU A 9 11.46 -8.13 -55.02
CA LEU A 9 12.37 -7.36 -54.15
C LEU A 9 11.60 -6.42 -53.21
N ILE A 10 10.56 -5.76 -53.72
CA ILE A 10 9.73 -4.88 -52.90
C ILE A 10 8.81 -5.67 -51.97
N GLU A 11 8.30 -6.83 -52.42
CA GLU A 11 7.54 -7.75 -51.59
C GLU A 11 8.38 -8.26 -50.42
N LEU A 12 9.62 -8.69 -50.67
CA LEU A 12 10.53 -9.13 -49.61
C LEU A 12 10.90 -7.99 -48.67
N LEU A 13 11.12 -6.77 -49.18
CA LEU A 13 11.37 -5.59 -48.36
C LEU A 13 10.18 -5.29 -47.43
N ILE A 14 8.96 -5.30 -47.97
CA ILE A 14 7.73 -5.07 -47.18
C ILE A 14 7.54 -6.18 -46.15
N ALA A 15 7.77 -7.44 -46.51
CA ALA A 15 7.70 -8.55 -45.57
C ALA A 15 8.67 -8.39 -44.40
N VAL A 16 9.94 -8.05 -44.69
CA VAL A 16 10.95 -7.80 -43.65
C VAL A 16 10.58 -6.61 -42.78
N VAL A 17 10.04 -5.54 -43.36
CA VAL A 17 9.56 -4.37 -42.61
C VAL A 17 8.41 -4.74 -41.67
N ILE A 18 7.40 -5.48 -42.15
CA ILE A 18 6.25 -5.91 -41.34
C ILE A 18 6.71 -6.83 -40.21
N LEU A 19 7.58 -7.82 -40.50
CA LEU A 19 8.12 -8.72 -39.50
C LEU A 19 8.98 -7.98 -38.46
N GLY A 20 9.77 -6.99 -38.89
CA GLY A 20 10.56 -6.15 -38.01
C GLY A 20 9.69 -5.34 -37.04
N ILE A 21 8.64 -4.68 -37.56
CA ILE A 21 7.68 -3.93 -36.73
C ILE A 21 6.96 -4.88 -35.76
N GLY A 22 6.53 -6.04 -36.25
CA GLY A 22 5.88 -7.07 -35.43
C GLY A 22 6.77 -7.55 -34.29
N ALA A 23 8.04 -7.85 -34.56
CA ALA A 23 9.00 -8.28 -33.55
C ALA A 23 9.22 -7.22 -32.46
N VAL A 24 9.37 -5.95 -32.85
CA VAL A 24 9.52 -4.84 -31.89
C VAL A 24 8.24 -4.66 -31.06
N ALA A 25 7.07 -4.71 -31.69
CA ALA A 25 5.79 -4.58 -30.99
C ALA A 25 5.59 -5.69 -29.93
N ILE A 26 5.91 -6.94 -30.27
CA ILE A 26 5.83 -8.07 -29.35
C ILE A 26 6.83 -7.91 -28.20
N GLY A 27 8.09 -7.56 -28.51
CA GLY A 27 9.12 -7.33 -27.49
C GLY A 27 8.74 -6.23 -26.49
N ALA A 28 8.21 -5.11 -26.99
CA ALA A 28 7.71 -4.02 -26.15
C ALA A 28 6.50 -4.45 -25.29
N GLY A 29 5.57 -5.23 -25.87
CA GLY A 29 4.42 -5.75 -25.15
C GLY A 29 4.80 -6.67 -23.99
N LEU A 30 5.71 -7.62 -24.23
CA LEU A 30 6.17 -8.57 -23.21
C LEU A 30 6.91 -7.89 -22.06
N THR A 31 7.81 -6.96 -22.36
CA THR A 31 8.55 -6.21 -21.32
C THR A 31 7.60 -5.39 -20.45
N THR A 32 6.62 -4.72 -21.07
CA THR A 32 5.58 -3.97 -20.34
C THR A 32 4.75 -4.89 -19.44
N ALA A 33 4.31 -6.04 -19.95
CA ALA A 33 3.51 -7.00 -19.20
C ALA A 33 4.24 -7.55 -17.96
N VAL A 34 5.55 -7.83 -18.08
CA VAL A 34 6.38 -8.30 -16.95
C VAL A 34 6.52 -7.22 -15.88
N LEU A 35 6.81 -5.97 -16.28
CA LEU A 35 6.95 -4.86 -15.34
C LEU A 35 5.63 -4.55 -14.61
N ALA A 36 4.51 -4.52 -15.36
CA ALA A 36 3.19 -4.33 -14.78
C ALA A 36 2.87 -5.43 -13.75
N SER A 37 3.21 -6.68 -14.06
CA SER A 37 3.00 -7.82 -13.17
C SER A 37 3.83 -7.72 -11.88
N ASP A 38 5.09 -7.28 -11.96
CA ASP A 38 5.94 -7.08 -10.78
C ASP A 38 5.38 -5.99 -9.86
N ILE A 39 4.97 -4.85 -10.44
CA ILE A 39 4.37 -3.73 -9.69
C ILE A 39 3.09 -4.19 -9.01
N HIS A 40 2.20 -4.89 -9.73
CA HIS A 40 0.93 -5.35 -9.17
C HIS A 40 1.15 -6.32 -7.99
N ARG A 41 2.10 -7.25 -8.11
CA ARG A 41 2.45 -8.15 -7.01
C ARG A 41 2.93 -7.36 -5.79
N LYS A 42 3.78 -6.35 -5.97
CA LYS A 42 4.28 -5.51 -4.87
C LYS A 42 3.17 -4.68 -4.23
N GLN A 43 2.24 -4.14 -5.01
CA GLN A 43 1.06 -3.45 -4.48
C GLN A 43 0.16 -4.40 -3.69
N ALA A 44 -0.07 -5.61 -4.19
CA ALA A 44 -0.84 -6.62 -3.47
C ALA A 44 -0.18 -6.99 -2.12
N THR A 45 1.15 -7.18 -2.11
CA THR A 45 1.90 -7.44 -0.87
C THR A 45 1.84 -6.26 0.09
N ALA A 46 2.10 -5.03 -0.36
CA ALA A 46 1.99 -3.83 0.47
C ALA A 46 0.57 -3.65 1.03
N GLY A 47 -0.45 -3.93 0.21
CA GLY A 47 -1.86 -3.80 0.57
C GLY A 47 -2.31 -4.83 1.60
N ALA A 48 -1.83 -6.07 1.51
CA ALA A 48 -2.02 -7.06 2.58
C ALA A 48 -1.29 -6.63 3.85
N THR A 49 0.00 -6.28 3.73
CA THR A 49 0.86 -5.92 4.87
C THR A 49 0.31 -4.72 5.66
N VAL A 50 -0.25 -3.70 5.00
CA VAL A 50 -0.80 -2.53 5.71
C VAL A 50 -2.08 -2.88 6.48
N ARG A 51 -2.86 -3.86 6.00
CA ARG A 51 -4.04 -4.36 6.72
C ARG A 51 -3.60 -5.21 7.92
N ASP A 52 -2.69 -6.14 7.72
CA ASP A 52 -2.11 -6.97 8.79
C ASP A 52 -1.48 -6.10 9.89
N TYR A 53 -0.79 -5.02 9.50
CA TYR A 53 -0.24 -4.03 10.43
C TYR A 53 -1.35 -3.32 11.22
N GLY A 54 -2.43 -2.91 10.56
CA GLY A 54 -3.59 -2.30 11.21
C GLY A 54 -4.28 -3.24 12.18
N GLU A 55 -4.46 -4.50 11.80
CA GLU A 55 -5.04 -5.55 12.64
C GLU A 55 -4.18 -5.82 13.88
N ALA A 56 -2.85 -5.89 13.72
CA ALA A 56 -1.93 -6.05 14.83
C ALA A 56 -2.01 -4.88 15.83
N ILE A 57 -2.13 -3.63 15.34
CA ILE A 57 -2.36 -2.46 16.20
C ILE A 57 -3.70 -2.59 16.92
N GLN A 58 -4.78 -2.93 16.21
CA GLN A 58 -6.11 -3.07 16.80
C GLN A 58 -6.13 -4.15 17.89
N HIS A 59 -5.48 -5.28 17.65
CA HIS A 59 -5.35 -6.36 18.63
C HIS A 59 -4.54 -5.92 19.86
N ALA A 60 -3.40 -5.24 19.66
CA ALA A 60 -2.61 -4.69 20.75
C ALA A 60 -3.41 -3.68 21.59
N VAL A 61 -4.20 -2.82 20.95
CA VAL A 61 -5.08 -1.87 21.63
C VAL A 61 -6.18 -2.58 22.41
N ALA A 62 -6.83 -3.58 21.82
CA ALA A 62 -7.92 -4.33 22.44
C ALA A 62 -7.45 -5.09 23.71
N THR A 63 -6.18 -5.49 23.75
CA THR A 63 -5.57 -6.19 24.90
C THR A 63 -4.98 -5.26 25.96
N GLY A 64 -5.26 -3.95 25.87
CA GLY A 64 -4.87 -2.95 26.88
C GLY A 64 -3.73 -2.03 26.45
N GLY A 65 -3.19 -2.18 25.24
CA GLY A 65 -2.11 -1.33 24.69
C GLY A 65 -2.54 0.04 24.19
N TYR A 66 -3.72 0.54 24.59
CA TYR A 66 -4.15 1.89 24.22
C TYR A 66 -3.33 2.95 24.94
N VAL A 67 -2.74 3.88 24.19
CA VAL A 67 -2.00 5.01 24.75
C VAL A 67 -2.83 6.28 24.58
N ALA A 68 -3.18 6.94 25.67
CA ALA A 68 -3.90 8.22 25.64
C ALA A 68 -3.02 9.30 24.98
N CYS A 69 -3.60 10.12 24.11
CA CYS A 69 -2.86 11.15 23.37
C CYS A 69 -1.62 10.64 22.62
N ALA A 70 -1.69 9.44 22.04
CA ALA A 70 -0.58 8.80 21.36
C ALA A 70 -0.15 9.50 20.07
N GLY A 71 1.10 9.96 20.01
CA GLY A 71 1.72 10.35 18.75
C GLY A 71 1.98 9.16 17.81
N PRO A 72 2.39 9.41 16.55
CA PRO A 72 2.64 8.35 15.57
C PRO A 72 3.67 7.29 16.02
N GLY A 73 4.63 7.69 16.88
CA GLY A 73 5.64 6.77 17.41
C GLY A 73 5.14 5.71 18.39
N ALA A 74 3.90 5.83 18.90
CA ALA A 74 3.40 4.94 19.95
C ALA A 74 3.04 3.53 19.47
N TYR A 75 2.77 3.36 18.17
CA TYR A 75 2.24 2.11 17.59
C TYR A 75 3.15 1.54 16.47
N THR A 76 4.43 1.89 16.46
CA THR A 76 5.37 1.52 15.37
C THR A 76 5.68 0.04 15.27
N ALA A 77 5.58 -0.71 16.38
CA ALA A 77 5.90 -2.14 16.44
C ALA A 77 4.87 -2.90 17.29
N PRO A 78 3.65 -3.13 16.78
CA PRO A 78 2.66 -3.91 17.49
C PRO A 78 3.13 -5.36 17.63
N SER A 79 2.83 -5.99 18.76
CA SER A 79 3.16 -7.39 19.03
C SER A 79 2.59 -8.32 17.96
N GLY A 80 3.38 -9.26 17.47
CA GLY A 80 2.93 -10.26 16.50
C GLY A 80 2.94 -9.79 15.05
N PHE A 81 3.38 -8.57 14.76
CA PHE A 81 3.58 -8.09 13.40
C PHE A 81 5.06 -8.12 13.01
N THR A 82 5.34 -8.54 11.79
CA THR A 82 6.66 -8.40 11.16
C THR A 82 6.45 -8.07 9.69
N ALA A 83 7.02 -6.95 9.25
CA ALA A 83 6.94 -6.57 7.86
C ALA A 83 7.74 -7.57 6.99
N PRO A 84 7.22 -7.98 5.82
CA PRO A 84 7.98 -8.76 4.86
C PRO A 84 9.27 -8.04 4.43
N SER A 85 10.29 -8.81 4.05
CA SER A 85 11.57 -8.26 3.58
C SER A 85 11.36 -7.27 2.43
N GLY A 86 12.00 -6.09 2.51
CA GLY A 86 11.86 -5.04 1.50
C GLY A 86 10.63 -4.15 1.68
N PHE A 87 9.87 -4.31 2.76
CA PHE A 87 8.76 -3.42 3.11
C PHE A 87 8.99 -2.79 4.49
N THR A 88 8.58 -1.53 4.64
CA THR A 88 8.61 -0.81 5.91
C THR A 88 7.20 -0.33 6.25
N ALA A 89 6.70 -0.72 7.42
CA ALA A 89 5.42 -0.26 7.96
C ALA A 89 5.64 0.91 8.93
N SER A 90 4.73 1.87 8.94
CA SER A 90 4.79 3.01 9.84
C SER A 90 3.41 3.64 10.08
N VAL A 91 3.26 4.30 11.22
CA VAL A 91 2.18 5.27 11.46
C VAL A 91 2.69 6.65 11.04
N THR A 92 2.01 7.26 10.08
CA THR A 92 2.42 8.55 9.49
C THR A 92 1.74 9.74 10.15
N ALA A 93 0.54 9.55 10.68
CA ALA A 93 -0.19 10.58 11.40
C ALA A 93 -1.14 9.96 12.43
N THR A 94 -1.35 10.69 13.52
CA THR A 94 -2.41 10.41 14.49
C THR A 94 -3.30 11.64 14.61
N LYS A 95 -4.61 11.43 14.60
CA LYS A 95 -5.62 12.42 14.95
C LYS A 95 -6.46 11.92 16.12
N TYR A 96 -6.99 12.84 16.90
CA TYR A 96 -7.76 12.56 18.11
C TYR A 96 -9.19 13.00 17.92
N TRP A 97 -10.13 12.26 18.51
CA TRP A 97 -11.53 12.66 18.49
C TRP A 97 -11.79 13.75 19.54
N SER A 98 -12.34 14.88 19.13
CA SER A 98 -12.73 15.97 20.05
C SER A 98 -14.12 15.80 20.67
N GLY A 99 -14.92 14.83 20.20
CA GLY A 99 -16.36 14.77 20.44
C GLY A 99 -17.19 15.17 19.22
N SER A 100 -16.61 15.94 18.29
CA SER A 100 -17.29 16.41 17.07
C SER A 100 -16.43 16.36 15.81
N ALA A 101 -15.10 16.33 15.94
CA ALA A 101 -14.17 16.30 14.82
C ALA A 101 -12.86 15.57 15.15
N TRP A 102 -12.12 15.19 14.10
CA TRP A 102 -10.76 14.70 14.20
C TRP A 102 -9.77 15.88 14.22
N VAL A 103 -9.04 16.04 15.32
CA VAL A 103 -8.10 17.14 15.55
C VAL A 103 -6.66 16.65 15.67
N GLY A 104 -5.68 17.50 15.32
CA GLY A 104 -4.25 17.15 15.41
C GLY A 104 -3.66 17.28 16.82
N SER A 105 -4.31 18.05 17.69
CA SER A 105 -3.97 18.18 19.11
C SER A 105 -4.85 17.27 19.95
N CYS A 106 -4.27 16.52 20.89
CA CYS A 106 -5.07 15.70 21.78
C CYS A 106 -5.94 16.57 22.69
N PRO A 107 -7.27 16.34 22.75
CA PRO A 107 -8.12 17.00 23.72
C PRO A 107 -7.82 16.51 25.14
N ALA A 108 -8.07 17.36 26.13
CA ALA A 108 -7.97 17.03 27.55
C ALA A 108 -9.38 17.04 28.18
N PRO A 109 -9.87 15.91 28.74
CA PRO A 109 -9.27 14.58 28.70
C PRO A 109 -9.32 13.95 27.30
N ASP A 110 -8.44 12.96 27.06
CA ASP A 110 -8.47 12.12 25.87
C ASP A 110 -9.84 11.40 25.79
N LYS A 111 -10.50 11.50 24.63
CA LYS A 111 -11.85 10.98 24.41
C LYS A 111 -11.89 9.49 24.05
N GLY A 112 -10.76 8.78 24.15
CA GLY A 112 -10.68 7.34 23.93
C GLY A 112 -10.80 6.90 22.46
N LEU A 113 -10.69 7.81 21.49
CA LEU A 113 -10.71 7.51 20.06
C LEU A 113 -9.56 8.22 19.35
N GLN A 114 -8.80 7.45 18.58
CA GLN A 114 -7.68 7.94 17.77
C GLN A 114 -7.78 7.38 16.35
N GLN A 115 -7.54 8.23 15.37
CA GLN A 115 -7.46 7.87 13.96
C GLN A 115 -5.99 7.81 13.56
N LEU A 116 -5.53 6.66 13.08
CA LEU A 116 -4.15 6.44 12.66
C LEU A 116 -4.08 6.32 11.14
N SER A 117 -3.20 7.09 10.52
CA SER A 117 -2.85 6.95 9.12
C SER A 117 -1.64 6.03 9.00
N LEU A 118 -1.88 4.80 8.56
CA LEU A 118 -0.87 3.77 8.38
C LEU A 118 -0.30 3.83 6.97
N GLN A 119 0.96 3.44 6.84
CA GLN A 119 1.65 3.30 5.56
C GLN A 119 2.52 2.05 5.55
N VAL A 120 2.52 1.34 4.42
CA VAL A 120 3.56 0.38 4.08
C VAL A 120 4.21 0.79 2.76
N ALA A 121 5.53 0.95 2.76
CA ALA A 121 6.32 1.32 1.59
C ALA A 121 7.33 0.24 1.23
N GLY A 122 7.41 -0.10 -0.07
CA GLY A 122 8.47 -0.94 -0.61
C GLY A 122 9.79 -0.16 -0.69
N SER A 123 10.91 -0.82 -0.40
CA SER A 123 12.25 -0.21 -0.39
C SER A 123 12.73 0.29 -1.75
N ASP A 124 12.13 -0.20 -2.83
CA ASP A 124 12.41 0.19 -4.21
C ASP A 124 11.53 1.35 -4.71
N GLY A 125 10.63 1.87 -3.86
CA GLY A 125 9.72 2.97 -4.18
C GLY A 125 8.59 2.62 -5.16
N ARG A 126 8.43 1.35 -5.54
CA ARG A 126 7.44 0.92 -6.55
C ARG A 126 6.07 0.56 -5.97
N ALA A 127 5.96 0.43 -4.64
CA ALA A 127 4.71 0.19 -3.96
C ALA A 127 4.65 1.05 -2.68
N THR A 128 3.52 1.73 -2.48
CA THR A 128 3.21 2.42 -1.24
C THR A 128 1.72 2.36 -1.02
N GLU A 129 1.30 1.68 0.03
CA GLU A 129 -0.09 1.52 0.39
C GLU A 129 -0.37 2.21 1.71
N ARG A 130 -1.57 2.77 1.84
CA ARG A 130 -2.01 3.51 3.03
C ARG A 130 -3.41 3.10 3.43
N VAL A 131 -3.61 3.00 4.73
CA VAL A 131 -4.92 2.73 5.33
C VAL A 131 -5.11 3.66 6.52
N VAL A 132 -6.32 4.15 6.68
CA VAL A 132 -6.71 4.88 7.89
C VAL A 132 -7.53 3.93 8.75
N ILE A 133 -7.06 3.71 9.97
CA ILE A 133 -7.81 2.95 10.98
C ILE A 133 -8.26 3.88 12.10
N VAL A 134 -9.34 3.50 12.79
CA VAL A 134 -9.76 4.13 14.03
C VAL A 134 -9.62 3.11 15.14
N ILE A 135 -8.88 3.49 16.18
CA ILE A 135 -8.70 2.69 17.39
C ILE A 135 -9.51 3.31 18.53
N ARG A 136 -10.02 2.44 19.39
CA ARG A 136 -10.83 2.80 20.54
C ARG A 136 -10.20 2.27 21.81
N LYS A 137 -10.14 3.10 22.85
CA LYS A 137 -9.77 2.70 24.20
C LYS A 137 -10.71 1.58 24.65
N PRO A 138 -10.20 0.39 25.02
CA PRO A 138 -11.05 -0.67 25.54
C PRO A 138 -11.72 -0.21 26.84
N CYS A 139 -13.00 -0.52 27.00
CA CYS A 139 -13.74 -0.37 28.25
C CYS A 139 -14.13 -1.75 28.77
N GLY A 140 -13.77 -2.06 30.00
CA GLY A 140 -14.24 -3.26 30.68
C GLY A 140 -15.69 -3.14 31.15
N LEU A 141 -16.29 -4.28 31.51
CA LEU A 141 -17.53 -4.33 32.28
C LEU A 141 -17.25 -3.80 33.70
N GLY A 142 -17.25 -2.48 33.89
CA GLY A 142 -16.97 -1.83 35.17
C GLY A 142 -16.28 -0.46 35.07
N ASP A 143 -15.74 -0.10 33.90
CA ASP A 143 -15.16 1.24 33.68
C ASP A 143 -16.26 2.26 33.38
N PRO A 144 -16.11 3.53 33.81
CA PRO A 144 -16.99 4.60 33.34
C PRO A 144 -16.96 4.63 31.81
N ILE A 145 -18.14 4.84 31.21
CA ILE A 145 -18.32 4.95 29.75
C ILE A 145 -17.22 5.85 29.22
N CYS A 146 -16.40 5.35 28.28
CA CYS A 146 -15.32 6.13 27.65
C CYS A 146 -15.86 7.51 27.24
N ALA A 147 -15.52 8.54 28.00
CA ALA A 147 -15.97 9.91 27.81
C ALA A 147 -14.79 10.87 27.77
#